data_AF-A0A6P2FK19-F1
#
_entry.id   AF-A0A6P2FK19-F1
#
_cell.length_a   1.000
_cell.length_b   1.000
_cell.length_c   1.000
_cell.angle_alpha   90.00
_cell.angle_beta   90.00
_cell.angle_gamma   90.00
#
_symmetry.space_group_name_H-M   'P 1'
#
loop_
_entity.id
_entity.type
_entity.pdbx_description
1 polymer ?
#
loop_
_entity_poly.entity_id
_entity_poly.type
_entity_poly.pdbx_seq_one_letter_code
_entity_poly.pdbx_strand_id
1 'polypeptide(L)'
;MSAVLDVRFFDGHSSRPAAACLHVDGDALVVAPAPGAAFASLSVPLARLRWPERTRHGGRLLQLPQGASVQALDVAAWDAWVAQLGRGESLVVRAQQNWRGVALALALLLAATAALYQWGLPWVARGVTAAVPAGVDATIGAEVLESVDKSLLAPSALVPEEQERIRRTFERMIQAAHPNGPPAWKLEFRRARDKRLGPNALALPGGTIILTDELVQLMPGDPDAVLGVLGHEFGHVRLRHAMRQLVQASAIGFAVSAAFGDYGTLIGSAPVLLATLGYSRDAEREADVESVRLMRAAGISPRVMIGFFEAVERWRAGQKRAGLDDDVIGLAFSSHPATVERIAFFREAAAN
;
A
#
# COMPACT_ATOMS: atom_id res chain seq x y z
N MET A 1 -13.05 31.52 49.17
CA MET A 1 -12.29 30.39 49.72
C MET A 1 -12.45 29.25 48.75
N SER A 2 -11.34 28.77 48.20
CA SER A 2 -11.34 27.66 47.24
C SER A 2 -11.86 26.39 47.92
N ALA A 3 -12.54 25.52 47.16
CA ALA A 3 -13.00 24.24 47.69
C ALA A 3 -11.81 23.46 48.29
N VAL A 4 -12.04 22.79 49.42
CA VAL A 4 -11.04 21.96 50.10
C VAL A 4 -11.30 20.49 49.77
N LEU A 5 -10.25 19.73 49.48
CA LEU A 5 -10.36 18.32 49.13
C LEU A 5 -9.50 17.46 50.05
N ASP A 6 -10.07 16.43 50.66
CA ASP A 6 -9.35 15.50 51.52
C ASP A 6 -8.57 14.47 50.70
N VAL A 7 -7.30 14.28 51.07
CA VAL A 7 -6.34 13.49 50.30
C VAL A 7 -5.35 12.76 51.21
N ARG A 8 -4.67 11.76 50.66
CA ARG A 8 -3.49 11.14 51.29
C ARG A 8 -2.24 11.79 50.75
N PHE A 9 -1.42 12.33 51.64
CA PHE A 9 -0.12 12.89 51.31
C PHE A 9 0.99 11.87 51.60
N PHE A 10 1.91 11.74 50.65
CA PHE A 10 3.16 10.99 50.78
C PHE A 10 4.32 11.97 50.62
N ASP A 11 5.24 11.98 51.58
CA ASP A 11 6.36 12.92 51.66
C ASP A 11 7.53 12.58 50.71
N GLY A 12 7.47 11.44 50.02
CA GLY A 12 8.53 10.96 49.12
C GLY A 12 9.70 10.28 49.84
N HIS A 13 9.69 10.25 51.17
CA HIS A 13 10.72 9.63 52.01
C HIS A 13 10.19 8.39 52.77
N SER A 14 8.88 8.32 52.97
CA SER A 14 8.18 7.26 53.70
C SER A 14 6.97 6.76 52.93
N SER A 15 6.71 5.44 52.99
CA SER A 15 5.50 4.83 52.41
C SER A 15 4.25 5.00 53.29
N ARG A 16 4.36 5.68 54.44
CA ARG A 16 3.22 5.92 55.34
C ARG A 16 2.46 7.17 54.89
N PRO A 17 1.17 7.06 54.52
CA PRO A 17 0.38 8.24 54.15
C PRO A 17 0.04 9.10 55.38
N ALA A 18 0.07 10.41 55.21
CA ALA A 18 -0.51 11.38 56.14
C ALA A 18 -1.85 11.88 55.62
N ALA A 19 -2.82 12.09 56.51
CA ALA A 19 -4.09 12.73 56.14
C ALA A 19 -3.84 14.23 55.89
N ALA A 20 -4.30 14.72 54.74
CA ALA A 20 -4.05 16.08 54.30
C ALA A 20 -5.28 16.67 53.60
N CYS A 21 -5.34 18.00 53.57
CA CYS A 21 -6.36 18.77 52.88
C CYS A 21 -5.69 19.60 51.78
N LEU A 22 -6.26 19.56 50.57
CA LEU A 22 -5.80 20.25 49.39
C LEU A 22 -6.67 21.46 49.12
N HIS A 23 -6.07 22.63 48.91
CA HIS A 23 -6.79 23.82 48.42
C HIS A 23 -5.89 24.65 47.52
N VAL A 24 -6.49 25.55 46.75
CA VAL A 24 -5.76 26.50 45.92
C VAL A 24 -5.81 27.88 46.58
N ASP A 25 -4.66 28.50 46.75
CA ASP A 25 -4.53 29.88 47.22
C ASP A 25 -3.74 30.69 46.18
N GLY A 26 -4.40 31.67 45.56
CA GLY A 26 -3.85 32.38 44.39
C GLY A 26 -3.47 31.43 43.24
N ASP A 27 -2.18 31.44 42.88
CA ASP A 27 -1.59 30.56 41.83
C ASP A 27 -0.79 29.38 42.42
N ALA A 28 -1.04 29.04 43.69
CA ALA A 28 -0.38 27.93 44.36
C ALA A 28 -1.36 26.89 44.89
N LEU A 29 -0.98 25.63 44.74
CA LEU A 29 -1.61 24.50 45.40
C LEU A 29 -1.02 24.36 46.80
N VAL A 30 -1.87 24.38 47.81
CA VAL A 30 -1.49 24.21 49.21
C VAL A 30 -1.95 22.83 49.70
N VAL A 31 -1.00 22.05 50.19
CA VAL A 31 -1.22 20.78 50.91
C VAL A 31 -1.04 21.06 52.39
N ALA A 32 -2.14 21.05 53.14
CA ALA A 32 -2.14 21.31 54.58
C ALA A 32 -2.38 20.01 55.37
N PRO A 33 -1.78 19.84 56.56
CA PRO A 33 -2.07 18.69 57.42
C PRO A 33 -3.51 18.73 57.94
N ALA A 34 -4.19 17.58 57.93
CA ALA A 34 -5.45 17.41 58.64
C ALA A 34 -5.22 17.47 60.17
N PRO A 35 -6.24 17.76 60.99
CA PRO A 35 -6.11 17.77 62.45
C PRO A 35 -5.50 16.46 62.98
N GLY A 36 -4.34 16.55 63.62
CA GLY A 36 -3.60 15.40 64.15
C GLY A 36 -2.53 14.80 63.21
N ALA A 37 -2.36 15.31 61.99
CA ALA A 37 -1.27 14.93 61.09
C ALA A 37 -0.01 15.78 61.34
N ALA A 38 1.17 15.15 61.31
CA ALA A 38 2.45 15.80 61.62
C ALA A 38 3.30 15.99 60.36
N PHE A 39 3.03 17.06 59.59
CA PHE A 39 3.92 17.57 58.54
C PHE A 39 3.69 19.07 58.29
N ALA A 40 4.67 19.76 57.72
CA ALA A 40 4.56 21.19 57.40
C ALA A 40 3.74 21.39 56.11
N SER A 41 2.93 22.45 56.06
CA SER A 41 2.15 22.75 54.85
C SER A 41 3.08 23.01 53.66
N LEU A 42 2.79 22.36 52.53
CA LEU A 42 3.55 22.51 51.30
C LEU A 42 2.77 23.40 50.33
N SER A 43 3.43 24.39 49.73
CA SER A 43 2.85 25.24 48.69
C SER A 43 3.63 25.07 47.38
N VAL A 44 2.92 24.72 46.31
CA VAL A 44 3.50 24.45 44.99
C VAL A 44 2.80 25.29 43.92
N PRO A 45 3.54 26.09 43.12
CA PRO A 45 2.92 26.86 42.03
C PRO A 45 2.18 25.96 41.05
N LEU A 46 0.95 26.33 40.66
CA LEU A 46 0.11 25.54 39.77
C LEU A 46 0.76 25.28 38.41
N ALA A 47 1.60 26.21 37.94
CA ALA A 47 2.37 26.09 36.71
C ALA A 47 3.41 24.94 36.72
N ARG A 48 3.83 24.48 37.91
CA ARG A 48 4.82 23.39 38.06
C ARG A 48 4.18 22.02 38.25
N LEU A 49 2.86 21.96 38.34
CA LEU A 49 2.12 20.72 38.59
C LEU A 49 1.77 20.00 37.29
N ARG A 50 2.00 18.70 37.27
CA ARG A 50 1.45 17.80 36.25
C ARG A 50 0.19 17.14 36.79
N TRP A 51 -0.95 17.63 36.35
CA TRP A 51 -2.24 17.11 36.75
C TRP A 51 -2.42 15.66 36.26
N PRO A 52 -2.93 14.75 37.09
CA PRO A 52 -3.16 13.37 36.68
C PRO A 52 -4.21 13.31 35.58
N GLU A 53 -3.91 12.55 34.52
CA GLU A 53 -4.91 12.23 33.50
C GLU A 53 -6.02 11.35 34.08
N ARG A 54 -7.26 11.64 33.71
CA ARG A 54 -8.41 10.87 34.14
C ARG A 54 -8.40 9.52 33.43
N THR A 55 -8.22 8.45 34.20
CA THR A 55 -8.44 7.07 33.74
C THR A 55 -9.73 6.54 34.37
N ARG A 56 -10.45 5.66 33.64
CA ARG A 56 -11.78 5.17 34.04
C ARG A 56 -11.78 4.44 35.38
N HIS A 57 -10.67 3.77 35.74
CA HIS A 57 -10.56 2.94 36.93
C HIS A 57 -9.28 3.20 37.76
N GLY A 58 -8.47 4.21 37.41
CA GLY A 58 -7.26 4.56 38.17
C GLY A 58 -7.51 5.64 39.22
N GLY A 59 -6.83 5.51 40.35
CA GLY A 59 -6.79 6.56 41.37
C GLY A 59 -6.17 7.85 40.81
N ARG A 60 -6.48 9.00 41.44
CA ARG A 60 -5.86 10.28 41.09
C ARG A 60 -4.62 10.45 41.94
N LEU A 61 -3.45 10.45 41.30
CA LEU A 61 -2.16 10.67 41.95
C LEU A 61 -1.51 11.91 41.36
N LEU A 62 -1.41 12.96 42.14
CA LEU A 62 -0.70 14.18 41.77
C LEU A 62 0.74 14.09 42.29
N GLN A 63 1.72 14.11 41.39
CA GLN A 63 3.12 14.20 41.77
C GLN A 63 3.49 15.64 42.11
N LEU A 64 4.22 15.80 43.22
CA LEU A 64 4.72 17.06 43.73
C LEU A 64 6.26 17.08 43.60
N PRO A 65 6.90 18.25 43.75
CA PRO A 65 8.35 18.35 43.78
C PRO A 65 8.97 17.47 44.87
N GLN A 66 10.25 17.11 44.69
CA GLN A 66 11.04 16.33 45.67
C GLN A 66 10.50 14.90 45.92
N GLY A 67 9.71 14.35 45.00
CA GLY A 67 9.21 12.96 45.08
C GLY A 67 7.97 12.80 45.96
N ALA A 68 7.45 13.88 46.53
CA ALA A 68 6.19 13.87 47.25
C ALA A 68 5.01 13.61 46.29
N SER A 69 3.90 13.08 46.82
CA SER A 69 2.70 12.86 46.02
C SER A 69 1.43 12.94 46.85
N VAL A 70 0.34 13.28 46.16
CA VAL A 70 -1.00 13.37 46.75
C VAL A 70 -1.91 12.40 46.03
N GLN A 71 -2.55 11.51 46.78
CA GLN A 71 -3.53 10.56 46.27
C GLN A 71 -4.93 10.95 46.72
N ALA A 72 -5.86 11.02 45.78
CA ALA A 72 -7.27 11.27 46.10
C ALA A 72 -7.87 10.12 46.92
N LEU A 73 -8.63 10.47 47.95
CA LEU A 73 -9.46 9.52 48.71
C LEU A 73 -10.74 9.18 47.94
N ASP A 74 -11.35 10.19 47.32
CA ASP A 74 -12.52 10.07 46.45
C ASP A 74 -12.20 10.65 45.07
N VAL A 75 -12.28 9.80 44.05
CA VAL A 75 -12.00 10.16 42.65
C VAL A 75 -13.06 11.12 42.09
N ALA A 76 -14.33 10.97 42.48
CA ALA A 76 -15.41 11.83 42.01
C ALA A 76 -15.30 13.24 42.62
N ALA A 77 -14.98 13.31 43.92
CA ALA A 77 -14.72 14.59 44.59
C ALA A 77 -13.51 15.31 43.99
N TRP A 78 -12.43 14.57 43.69
CA TRP A 78 -11.26 15.12 42.98
C TRP A 78 -11.62 15.68 41.61
N ASP A 79 -12.34 14.92 40.79
CA ASP A 79 -12.71 15.35 39.44
C ASP A 79 -13.61 16.60 39.45
N ALA A 80 -14.57 16.67 40.38
CA ALA A 80 -15.41 17.86 40.57
C ALA A 80 -14.60 19.07 41.04
N TRP A 81 -13.63 18.85 41.94
CA TRP A 81 -12.74 19.88 42.44
C TRP A 81 -11.83 20.45 41.35
N VAL A 82 -11.22 19.60 40.52
CA VAL A 82 -10.40 20.03 39.37
C VAL A 82 -11.23 20.78 38.32
N ALA A 83 -12.48 20.35 38.08
CA ALA A 83 -13.39 21.05 37.17
C ALA A 83 -13.71 22.47 37.64
N GLN A 84 -13.89 22.70 38.95
CA GLN A 84 -14.11 24.03 39.52
C GLN A 84 -12.90 24.95 39.34
N LEU A 85 -11.69 24.41 39.23
CA LEU A 85 -10.47 25.16 38.94
C LEU A 85 -10.34 25.56 37.45
N GLY A 86 -11.36 25.30 36.62
CA GLY A 86 -11.36 25.61 35.18
C GLY A 86 -10.40 24.74 34.36
N ARG A 87 -9.84 23.69 34.96
CA ARG A 87 -8.89 22.77 34.33
C ARG A 87 -9.68 21.66 33.62
N GLY A 88 -10.22 21.98 32.44
CA GLY A 88 -10.94 21.02 31.61
C GLY A 88 -10.03 19.93 31.03
N GLU A 89 -10.61 18.76 30.76
CA GLU A 89 -9.90 17.68 30.06
C GLU A 89 -9.56 18.08 28.61
N SER A 90 -8.42 17.57 28.11
CA SER A 90 -8.08 17.69 26.70
C SER A 90 -9.04 16.87 25.83
N LEU A 91 -9.16 17.26 24.55
CA LEU A 91 -9.95 16.52 23.58
C LEU A 91 -9.48 15.06 23.44
N VAL A 92 -8.17 14.83 23.56
CA VAL A 92 -7.56 13.49 23.49
C VAL A 92 -8.02 12.62 24.65
N VAL A 93 -7.98 13.14 25.89
CA VAL A 93 -8.43 12.40 27.09
C VAL A 93 -9.92 12.08 27.00
N ARG A 94 -10.75 13.02 26.55
CA ARG A 94 -12.19 12.80 26.32
C ARG A 94 -12.45 11.73 25.26
N ALA A 95 -11.67 11.75 24.17
CA ALA A 95 -11.79 10.75 23.10
C ALA A 95 -11.32 9.36 23.55
N GLN A 96 -10.25 9.27 24.35
CA GLN A 96 -9.75 8.01 24.90
C GLN A 96 -10.72 7.36 25.90
N GLN A 97 -11.43 8.17 26.69
CA GLN A 97 -12.41 7.67 27.65
C GLN A 97 -13.73 7.22 27.02
N ASN A 98 -13.99 7.59 25.76
CA ASN A 98 -15.19 7.23 25.03
C ASN A 98 -14.87 6.20 23.95
N TRP A 99 -15.46 5.01 24.01
CA TRP A 99 -15.26 3.98 22.99
C TRP A 99 -15.59 4.47 21.57
N ARG A 100 -16.49 5.44 21.42
CA ARG A 100 -16.80 6.08 20.13
C ARG A 100 -15.62 6.92 19.62
N GLY A 101 -14.93 7.62 20.51
CA GLY A 101 -13.73 8.41 20.16
C GLY A 101 -12.58 7.50 19.74
N VAL A 102 -12.38 6.39 20.45
CA VAL A 102 -11.40 5.34 20.07
C VAL A 102 -11.76 4.72 18.73
N ALA A 103 -13.02 4.33 18.52
CA ALA A 103 -13.48 3.73 17.26
C ALA A 103 -13.35 4.71 16.08
N LEU A 104 -13.66 5.99 16.28
CA LEU A 104 -13.47 7.03 15.27
C LEU A 104 -11.99 7.23 14.95
N ALA A 105 -11.12 7.30 15.96
CA ALA A 105 -9.68 7.44 15.76
C ALA A 105 -9.10 6.23 14.98
N LEU A 106 -9.54 5.01 15.31
CA LEU A 106 -9.17 3.81 14.58
C LEU A 106 -9.68 3.85 13.12
N ALA A 107 -10.93 4.24 12.91
CA ALA A 107 -11.51 4.38 11.57
C ALA A 107 -10.76 5.43 10.73
N LEU A 108 -10.42 6.58 11.33
CA LEU A 108 -9.63 7.63 10.68
C LEU A 108 -8.21 7.15 10.36
N LEU A 109 -7.57 6.41 11.27
CA LEU A 109 -6.25 5.83 11.04
C LEU A 109 -6.27 4.81 9.90
N LEU A 110 -7.28 3.94 9.87
CA LEU A 110 -7.47 2.96 8.79
C LEU A 110 -7.76 3.65 7.46
N ALA A 111 -8.62 4.68 7.46
CA ALA A 111 -8.92 5.47 6.27
C ALA A 111 -7.68 6.24 5.77
N ALA A 112 -6.90 6.85 6.66
CA ALA A 112 -5.66 7.53 6.31
C ALA A 112 -4.60 6.57 5.75
N THR A 113 -4.45 5.39 6.37
CA THR A 113 -3.54 4.34 5.88
C THR A 113 -3.98 3.84 4.50
N ALA A 114 -5.27 3.56 4.32
CA ALA A 114 -5.83 3.16 3.03
C ALA A 114 -5.63 4.25 1.97
N ALA A 115 -5.80 5.52 2.34
CA ALA A 115 -5.60 6.65 1.44
C ALA A 115 -4.13 6.83 1.04
N LEU A 116 -3.22 6.69 2.00
CA LEU A 116 -1.78 6.76 1.75
C LEU A 116 -1.34 5.62 0.82
N TYR A 117 -1.86 4.40 1.03
CA TYR A 117 -1.57 3.25 0.19
C TYR A 117 -2.15 3.39 -1.23
N GLN A 118 -3.42 3.79 -1.36
CA GLN A 118 -4.10 3.86 -2.65
C GLN A 118 -3.72 5.08 -3.49
N TRP A 119 -3.43 6.22 -2.87
CA TRP A 119 -3.16 7.47 -3.60
C TRP A 119 -1.78 8.06 -3.32
N GLY A 120 -1.33 8.04 -2.07
CA GLY A 120 -0.03 8.61 -1.69
C GLY A 120 1.14 7.88 -2.32
N LEU A 121 1.18 6.55 -2.17
CA LEU A 121 2.27 5.72 -2.67
C LEU A 121 2.37 5.74 -4.21
N PRO A 122 1.27 5.62 -4.98
CA PRO A 122 1.33 5.80 -6.44
C PRO A 122 1.73 7.21 -6.88
N TRP A 123 1.36 8.24 -6.13
CA TRP A 123 1.80 9.61 -6.41
C TRP A 123 3.31 9.77 -6.23
N VAL A 124 3.87 9.31 -5.11
CA VAL A 124 5.33 9.32 -4.88
C VAL A 124 6.05 8.48 -5.94
N ALA A 125 5.54 7.29 -6.25
CA ALA A 125 6.16 6.42 -7.24
C ALA A 125 6.22 7.04 -8.63
N ARG A 126 5.15 7.73 -9.07
CA ARG A 126 5.17 8.47 -10.34
C ARG A 126 6.25 9.56 -10.35
N GLY A 127 6.39 10.31 -9.25
CA GLY A 127 7.41 11.35 -9.12
C GLY A 127 8.84 10.79 -9.15
N VAL A 128 9.10 9.73 -8.37
CA VAL A 128 10.41 9.06 -8.33
C VAL A 128 10.74 8.44 -9.68
N THR A 129 9.83 7.67 -10.29
CA THR A 129 10.07 7.07 -11.61
C THR A 129 10.33 8.12 -12.69
N ALA A 130 9.67 9.29 -12.63
CA ALA A 130 9.95 10.38 -13.57
C ALA A 130 11.38 10.93 -13.46
N ALA A 131 12.00 10.86 -12.26
CA ALA A 131 13.37 11.27 -12.03
C ALA A 131 14.40 10.15 -12.33
N VAL A 132 13.97 8.88 -12.37
CA VAL A 132 14.85 7.74 -12.69
C VAL A 132 15.20 7.74 -14.18
N PRO A 133 16.49 7.80 -14.56
CA PRO A 133 16.92 7.75 -15.95
C PRO A 133 16.57 6.42 -16.63
N ALA A 134 16.29 6.45 -17.94
CA ALA A 134 15.96 5.27 -18.72
C ALA A 134 17.06 4.17 -18.73
N GLY A 135 18.32 4.54 -18.49
CA GLY A 135 19.41 3.58 -18.37
C GLY A 135 19.25 2.63 -17.17
N VAL A 136 18.66 3.10 -16.08
CA VAL A 136 18.39 2.27 -14.88
C VAL A 136 17.33 1.22 -15.20
N ASP A 137 16.28 1.61 -15.94
CA ASP A 137 15.23 0.70 -16.39
C ASP A 137 15.79 -0.44 -17.23
N ALA A 138 16.74 -0.12 -18.13
CA ALA A 138 17.37 -1.11 -19.00
C ALA A 138 18.21 -2.13 -18.19
N THR A 139 18.96 -1.68 -17.19
CA THR A 139 19.74 -2.58 -16.31
C THR A 139 18.84 -3.51 -15.53
N ILE A 140 17.82 -2.97 -14.86
CA ILE A 140 16.85 -3.76 -14.09
C ILE A 140 16.11 -4.74 -15.01
N GLY A 141 15.69 -4.28 -16.20
CA GLY A 141 15.04 -5.11 -17.20
C GLY A 141 15.87 -6.31 -17.63
N ALA A 142 17.17 -6.11 -17.84
CA ALA A 142 18.10 -7.18 -18.21
C ALA A 142 18.23 -8.22 -17.08
N GLU A 143 18.34 -7.80 -15.82
CA GLU A 143 18.41 -8.70 -14.66
C GLU A 143 17.10 -9.49 -14.48
N VAL A 144 15.96 -8.84 -14.64
CA VAL A 144 14.65 -9.52 -14.56
C VAL A 144 14.51 -10.53 -15.70
N LEU A 145 14.87 -10.16 -16.93
CA LEU A 145 14.84 -11.08 -18.07
C LEU A 145 15.72 -12.31 -17.81
N GLU A 146 16.96 -12.11 -17.35
CA GLU A 146 17.87 -13.22 -17.04
C GLU A 146 17.31 -14.13 -15.93
N SER A 147 16.72 -13.54 -14.89
CA SER A 147 16.09 -14.28 -13.78
C SER A 147 14.91 -15.13 -14.26
N VAL A 148 14.03 -14.55 -15.09
CA VAL A 148 12.85 -15.24 -15.63
C VAL A 148 13.25 -16.30 -16.67
N ASP A 149 14.27 -16.06 -17.50
CA ASP A 149 14.81 -17.06 -18.45
C ASP A 149 15.47 -18.26 -17.74
N LYS A 150 16.06 -18.05 -16.55
CA LYS A 150 16.60 -19.16 -15.74
C LYS A 150 15.52 -19.97 -15.04
N SER A 151 14.46 -19.32 -14.58
CA SER A 151 13.46 -19.93 -13.69
C SER A 151 12.19 -20.40 -14.40
N LEU A 152 11.66 -19.64 -15.35
CA LEU A 152 10.30 -19.81 -15.89
C LEU A 152 10.25 -19.96 -17.42
N LEU A 153 11.22 -19.42 -18.17
CA LEU A 153 11.14 -19.31 -19.63
C LEU A 153 12.26 -20.05 -20.36
N ALA A 154 11.94 -20.63 -21.51
CA ALA A 154 12.86 -21.29 -22.42
C ALA A 154 12.87 -20.57 -23.78
N PRO A 155 13.88 -20.83 -24.65
CA PRO A 155 13.84 -20.37 -26.02
C PRO A 155 12.53 -20.76 -26.72
N SER A 156 11.99 -19.84 -27.52
CA SER A 156 10.77 -20.06 -28.30
C SER A 156 10.95 -21.22 -29.29
N ALA A 157 9.88 -21.98 -29.49
CA ALA A 157 9.72 -23.00 -30.50
C ALA A 157 8.89 -22.51 -31.71
N LEU A 158 8.43 -21.25 -31.71
CA LEU A 158 7.79 -20.65 -32.88
C LEU A 158 8.79 -20.55 -34.04
N VAL A 159 8.31 -20.84 -35.24
CA VAL A 159 9.13 -20.71 -36.45
C VAL A 159 9.59 -19.24 -36.63
N PRO A 160 10.84 -18.98 -37.04
CA PRO A 160 11.38 -17.62 -37.15
C PRO A 160 10.54 -16.69 -38.03
N GLU A 161 9.93 -17.23 -39.08
CA GLU A 161 9.06 -16.48 -40.00
C GLU A 161 7.82 -15.94 -39.29
N GLU A 162 7.25 -16.71 -38.36
CA GLU A 162 6.08 -16.31 -37.59
C GLU A 162 6.45 -15.25 -36.55
N GLN A 163 7.59 -15.41 -35.88
CA GLN A 163 8.12 -14.40 -34.95
C GLN A 163 8.33 -13.06 -35.66
N GLU A 164 8.91 -13.09 -36.86
CA GLU A 164 9.16 -11.90 -37.64
C GLU A 164 7.88 -11.27 -38.19
N ARG A 165 6.90 -12.09 -38.59
CA ARG A 165 5.57 -11.60 -39.01
C ARG A 165 4.87 -10.83 -37.88
N ILE A 166 4.87 -11.38 -36.67
CA ILE A 166 4.30 -10.73 -35.48
C ILE A 166 5.05 -9.44 -35.18
N ARG A 167 6.39 -9.51 -35.11
CA ARG A 167 7.25 -8.35 -34.82
C ARG A 167 7.02 -7.19 -35.78
N ARG A 168 7.05 -7.45 -37.10
CA ARG A 168 6.83 -6.41 -38.11
C ARG A 168 5.44 -5.81 -38.08
N THR A 169 4.42 -6.62 -37.82
CA THR A 169 3.04 -6.12 -37.77
C THR A 169 2.81 -5.27 -36.53
N PHE A 170 3.37 -5.70 -35.40
CA PHE A 170 3.35 -4.92 -34.17
C PHE A 170 4.15 -3.62 -34.27
N GLU A 171 5.33 -3.64 -34.89
CA GLU A 171 6.12 -2.44 -35.14
C GLU A 171 5.35 -1.42 -35.98
N ARG A 172 4.70 -1.85 -37.07
CA ARG A 172 3.84 -0.97 -37.89
C ARG A 172 2.70 -0.36 -37.09
N MET A 173 2.06 -1.14 -36.22
CA MET A 173 1.00 -0.67 -35.33
C MET A 173 1.49 0.41 -34.36
N ILE A 174 2.67 0.22 -33.75
CA ILE A 174 3.30 1.22 -32.89
C ILE A 174 3.63 2.49 -33.68
N GLN A 175 4.27 2.36 -34.83
CA GLN A 175 4.67 3.50 -35.68
C GLN A 175 3.45 4.33 -36.11
N ALA A 176 2.33 3.67 -36.46
CA ALA A 176 1.09 4.35 -36.84
C ALA A 176 0.51 5.20 -35.70
N ALA A 177 0.56 4.72 -34.46
CA ALA A 177 0.03 5.45 -33.30
C ALA A 177 1.00 6.49 -32.70
N HIS A 178 2.30 6.33 -32.95
CA HIS A 178 3.39 7.15 -32.39
C HIS A 178 4.33 7.67 -33.50
N PRO A 179 3.85 8.57 -34.38
CA PRO A 179 4.65 9.09 -35.49
C PRO A 179 5.87 9.91 -35.04
N ASN A 180 5.86 10.42 -33.80
CA ASN A 180 6.96 11.19 -33.22
C ASN A 180 8.05 10.32 -32.56
N GLY A 181 7.96 9.01 -32.72
CA GLY A 181 8.87 8.04 -32.13
C GLY A 181 8.33 7.42 -30.84
N PRO A 182 8.20 6.08 -30.76
CA PRO A 182 7.85 5.42 -29.51
C PRO A 182 9.03 5.43 -28.53
N PRO A 183 8.79 5.20 -27.22
CA PRO A 183 9.86 4.85 -26.28
C PRO A 183 10.62 3.61 -26.77
N ALA A 184 11.84 3.39 -26.28
CA ALA A 184 12.59 2.18 -26.59
C ALA A 184 11.79 0.93 -26.15
N TRP A 185 11.70 -0.05 -27.05
CA TRP A 185 11.01 -1.31 -26.80
C TRP A 185 11.70 -2.45 -27.56
N LYS A 186 11.48 -3.68 -27.09
CA LYS A 186 11.98 -4.91 -27.73
C LYS A 186 10.96 -6.03 -27.55
N LEU A 187 10.70 -6.81 -28.60
CA LEU A 187 9.85 -8.00 -28.50
C LEU A 187 10.68 -9.28 -28.48
N GLU A 188 10.53 -10.03 -27.39
CA GLU A 188 11.19 -11.31 -27.13
C GLU A 188 10.16 -12.45 -27.12
N PHE A 189 10.43 -13.50 -27.89
CA PHE A 189 9.61 -14.71 -27.90
C PHE A 189 10.21 -15.74 -26.96
N ARG A 190 9.38 -16.36 -26.14
CA ARG A 190 9.79 -17.39 -25.18
C ARG A 190 8.76 -18.50 -25.10
N ARG A 191 9.17 -19.69 -24.67
CA ARG A 191 8.25 -20.77 -24.31
C ARG A 191 8.19 -20.89 -22.80
N ALA A 192 7.03 -21.18 -22.22
CA ALA A 192 6.96 -21.53 -20.81
C ALA A 192 7.75 -22.83 -20.54
N ARG A 193 8.63 -22.84 -19.52
CA ARG A 193 9.28 -24.08 -19.03
C ARG A 193 8.30 -24.94 -18.26
N ASP A 194 7.43 -24.29 -17.50
CA ASP A 194 6.47 -24.91 -16.62
C ASP A 194 5.06 -24.60 -17.09
N LYS A 195 4.17 -25.61 -17.04
CA LYS A 195 2.75 -25.47 -17.35
C LYS A 195 2.06 -24.43 -16.45
N ARG A 196 2.65 -24.11 -15.30
CA ARG A 196 2.22 -23.04 -14.37
C ARG A 196 2.20 -21.65 -14.98
N LEU A 197 3.14 -21.32 -15.89
CA LEU A 197 3.15 -19.98 -16.49
C LEU A 197 2.10 -19.85 -17.60
N GLY A 198 1.92 -20.91 -18.38
CA GLY A 198 0.91 -20.98 -19.45
C GLY A 198 1.04 -19.90 -20.53
N PRO A 199 -0.06 -19.62 -21.25
CA PRO A 199 -0.18 -18.47 -22.13
C PRO A 199 0.06 -17.18 -21.35
N ASN A 200 1.03 -16.34 -21.75
CA ASN A 200 1.36 -15.11 -21.05
C ASN A 200 2.06 -14.08 -21.94
N ALA A 201 2.02 -12.82 -21.52
CA ALA A 201 2.84 -11.74 -22.04
C ALA A 201 3.27 -10.84 -20.87
N LEU A 202 4.48 -10.30 -20.91
CA LEU A 202 5.05 -9.52 -19.81
C LEU A 202 5.83 -8.31 -20.30
N ALA A 203 5.45 -7.13 -19.87
CA ALA A 203 6.24 -5.91 -19.98
C ALA A 203 7.26 -5.78 -18.84
N LEU A 204 8.55 -5.79 -19.18
CA LEU A 204 9.65 -5.56 -18.25
C LEU A 204 10.10 -4.10 -18.25
N PRO A 205 10.76 -3.64 -17.16
CA PRO A 205 11.56 -2.41 -17.20
C PRO A 205 12.50 -2.38 -18.40
N GLY A 206 12.75 -1.20 -18.95
CA GLY A 206 13.67 -1.02 -20.08
C GLY A 206 13.06 -1.33 -21.44
N GLY A 207 11.79 -1.74 -21.48
CA GLY A 207 11.00 -1.84 -22.70
C GLY A 207 10.96 -3.23 -23.35
N THR A 208 11.52 -4.24 -22.70
CA THR A 208 11.38 -5.62 -23.17
C THR A 208 9.95 -6.12 -22.93
N ILE A 209 9.28 -6.54 -23.98
CA ILE A 209 8.00 -7.24 -23.96
C ILE A 209 8.30 -8.70 -24.28
N ILE A 210 7.90 -9.60 -23.37
CA ILE A 210 7.99 -11.04 -23.58
C ILE A 210 6.62 -11.52 -24.06
N LEU A 211 6.60 -12.32 -25.11
CA LEU A 211 5.41 -13.01 -25.59
C LEU A 211 5.65 -14.52 -25.55
N THR A 212 4.77 -15.27 -24.87
CA THR A 212 4.91 -16.73 -24.83
C THR A 212 4.33 -17.40 -26.07
N ASP A 213 4.96 -18.49 -26.50
CA ASP A 213 4.46 -19.35 -27.59
C ASP A 213 3.04 -19.84 -27.30
N GLU A 214 2.77 -20.16 -26.04
CA GLU A 214 1.47 -20.61 -25.57
C GLU A 214 0.38 -19.53 -25.74
N LEU A 215 0.73 -18.24 -25.66
CA LEU A 215 -0.22 -17.14 -25.93
C LEU A 215 -0.54 -17.01 -27.41
N VAL A 216 0.44 -17.20 -28.27
CA VAL A 216 0.21 -17.25 -29.73
C VAL A 216 -0.68 -18.45 -30.09
N GLN A 217 -0.45 -19.60 -29.46
CA GLN A 217 -1.25 -20.81 -29.67
C GLN A 217 -2.66 -20.74 -29.06
N LEU A 218 -2.88 -19.87 -28.06
CA LEU A 218 -4.20 -19.65 -27.45
C LEU A 218 -5.19 -19.00 -28.43
N MET A 219 -4.70 -18.23 -29.40
CA MET A 219 -5.50 -17.49 -30.38
C MET A 219 -5.26 -18.01 -31.81
N PRO A 220 -5.55 -19.29 -32.11
CA PRO A 220 -5.29 -19.84 -33.44
C PRO A 220 -6.17 -19.15 -34.49
N GLY A 221 -5.55 -18.50 -35.46
CA GLY A 221 -6.25 -17.81 -36.55
C GLY A 221 -6.76 -16.41 -36.21
N ASP A 222 -6.45 -15.87 -35.03
CA ASP A 222 -6.75 -14.47 -34.66
C ASP A 222 -5.46 -13.73 -34.25
N PRO A 223 -4.61 -13.37 -35.25
CA PRO A 223 -3.36 -12.65 -34.98
C PRO A 223 -3.61 -11.24 -34.44
N ASP A 224 -4.79 -10.67 -34.67
CA ASP A 224 -5.15 -9.32 -34.22
C ASP A 224 -5.36 -9.29 -32.69
N ALA A 225 -5.91 -10.34 -32.10
CA ALA A 225 -5.96 -10.49 -30.65
C ALA A 225 -4.56 -10.49 -30.00
N VAL A 226 -3.59 -11.18 -30.60
CA VAL A 226 -2.19 -11.16 -30.14
C VAL A 226 -1.62 -9.75 -30.21
N LEU A 227 -1.92 -9.00 -31.28
CA LEU A 227 -1.51 -7.60 -31.40
C LEU A 227 -2.17 -6.71 -30.34
N GLY A 228 -3.44 -6.94 -30.01
CA GLY A 228 -4.13 -6.23 -28.92
C GLY A 228 -3.46 -6.45 -27.56
N VAL A 229 -3.07 -7.70 -27.25
CA VAL A 229 -2.30 -8.04 -26.04
C VAL A 229 -0.92 -7.36 -26.06
N LEU A 230 -0.20 -7.41 -27.18
CA LEU A 230 1.08 -6.71 -27.29
C LEU A 230 0.92 -5.19 -27.15
N GLY A 231 -0.18 -4.62 -27.65
CA GLY A 231 -0.49 -3.20 -27.47
C GLY A 231 -0.75 -2.84 -26.01
N HIS A 232 -1.36 -3.75 -25.25
CA HIS A 232 -1.54 -3.62 -23.80
C HIS A 232 -0.20 -3.63 -23.07
N GLU A 233 0.66 -4.61 -23.37
CA GLU A 233 2.02 -4.67 -22.79
C GLU A 233 2.87 -3.45 -23.15
N PHE A 234 2.73 -2.93 -24.36
CA PHE A 234 3.38 -1.67 -24.75
C PHE A 234 2.87 -0.48 -23.93
N GLY A 235 1.60 -0.46 -23.53
CA GLY A 235 1.08 0.52 -22.58
C GLY A 235 1.83 0.50 -21.25
N HIS A 236 2.08 -0.69 -20.70
CA HIS A 236 2.88 -0.85 -19.49
C HIS A 236 4.33 -0.35 -19.67
N VAL A 237 4.96 -0.65 -20.81
CA VAL A 237 6.30 -0.15 -21.16
C VAL A 237 6.30 1.37 -21.25
N ARG A 238 5.41 1.95 -22.06
CA ARG A 238 5.37 3.39 -22.35
C ARG A 238 5.15 4.21 -21.09
N LEU A 239 4.35 3.70 -20.17
CA LEU A 239 4.02 4.37 -18.91
C LEU A 239 4.91 3.95 -17.74
N ARG A 240 5.89 3.07 -17.99
CA ARG A 240 6.88 2.57 -17.02
C ARG A 240 6.21 1.95 -15.79
N HIS A 241 5.12 1.20 -15.98
CA HIS A 241 4.34 0.62 -14.89
C HIS A 241 5.17 -0.33 -14.01
N ALA A 242 6.00 -1.19 -14.61
CA ALA A 242 6.89 -2.09 -13.86
C ALA A 242 7.85 -1.31 -12.94
N MET A 243 8.43 -0.20 -13.43
CA MET A 243 9.29 0.65 -12.60
C MET A 243 8.53 1.39 -11.51
N ARG A 244 7.32 1.88 -11.79
CA ARG A 244 6.46 2.47 -10.74
C ARG A 244 6.16 1.44 -9.66
N GLN A 245 5.82 0.20 -10.02
CA GLN A 245 5.54 -0.87 -9.08
C GLN A 245 6.77 -1.25 -8.26
N LEU A 246 7.95 -1.34 -8.89
CA LEU A 246 9.21 -1.57 -8.19
C LEU A 246 9.48 -0.48 -7.15
N VAL A 247 9.35 0.80 -7.53
CA VAL A 247 9.52 1.92 -6.60
C VAL A 247 8.53 1.85 -5.44
N GLN A 248 7.26 1.51 -5.70
CA GLN A 248 6.25 1.32 -4.65
C GLN A 248 6.65 0.20 -3.68
N ALA A 249 7.06 -0.95 -4.22
CA ALA A 249 7.50 -2.10 -3.42
C ALA A 249 8.74 -1.77 -2.58
N SER A 250 9.72 -1.07 -3.16
CA SER A 250 10.91 -0.60 -2.44
C SER A 250 10.58 0.39 -1.33
N ALA A 251 9.64 1.33 -1.56
CA ALA A 251 9.21 2.29 -0.55
C ALA A 251 8.46 1.61 0.61
N ILE A 252 7.60 0.63 0.32
CA ILE A 252 6.96 -0.21 1.36
C ILE A 252 8.03 -0.97 2.14
N GLY A 253 8.97 -1.62 1.44
CA GLY A 253 10.05 -2.36 2.07
C GLY A 253 10.88 -1.49 3.01
N PHE A 254 11.26 -0.29 2.56
CA PHE A 254 11.95 0.68 3.40
C PHE A 254 11.14 1.08 4.64
N ALA A 255 9.84 1.35 4.49
CA ALA A 255 8.98 1.72 5.63
C ALA A 255 8.86 0.58 6.66
N VAL A 256 8.72 -0.67 6.20
CA VAL A 256 8.69 -1.86 7.06
C VAL A 256 10.05 -2.03 7.76
N SER A 257 11.16 -1.91 7.04
CA SER A 257 12.51 -1.98 7.61
C SER A 257 12.75 -0.89 8.65
N ALA A 258 12.30 0.35 8.40
CA ALA A 258 12.44 1.45 9.36
C ALA A 258 11.61 1.22 10.63
N ALA A 259 10.44 0.57 10.53
CA ALA A 259 9.56 0.30 11.65
C ALA A 259 9.97 -0.92 12.48
N PHE A 260 10.50 -1.97 11.83
CA PHE A 260 10.69 -3.29 12.46
C PHE A 260 12.15 -3.78 12.44
N GLY A 261 13.08 -3.07 11.79
CA GLY A 261 14.51 -3.36 11.85
C GLY A 261 15.02 -4.53 11.02
N ASP A 262 14.20 -5.13 10.13
CA ASP A 262 14.60 -6.24 9.27
C ASP A 262 14.91 -5.79 7.83
N TYR A 263 16.07 -6.21 7.31
CA TYR A 263 16.71 -5.69 6.09
C TYR A 263 16.78 -6.72 4.93
N GLY A 264 16.45 -7.99 5.14
CA GLY A 264 16.97 -9.07 4.27
C GLY A 264 16.08 -9.59 3.12
N THR A 265 14.75 -9.60 3.28
CA THR A 265 13.89 -10.54 2.50
C THR A 265 13.15 -9.94 1.31
N LEU A 266 12.94 -8.62 1.27
CA LEU A 266 12.12 -7.97 0.24
C LEU A 266 12.87 -7.63 -1.06
N ILE A 267 14.18 -7.35 -1.00
CA ILE A 267 14.94 -6.92 -2.18
C ILE A 267 15.36 -8.12 -3.06
N GLY A 268 15.74 -9.25 -2.44
CA GLY A 268 16.20 -10.45 -3.17
C GLY A 268 15.12 -11.20 -3.95
N SER A 269 13.84 -10.93 -3.68
CA SER A 269 12.69 -11.55 -4.37
C SER A 269 12.03 -10.64 -5.39
N ALA A 270 12.46 -9.37 -5.51
CA ALA A 270 11.83 -8.35 -6.34
C ALA A 270 11.65 -8.75 -7.83
N PRO A 271 12.60 -9.43 -8.51
CA PRO A 271 12.41 -9.82 -9.91
C PRO A 271 11.26 -10.81 -10.13
N VAL A 272 11.14 -11.82 -9.26
CA VAL A 272 10.04 -12.79 -9.30
C VAL A 272 8.73 -12.14 -8.87
N LEU A 273 8.78 -11.24 -7.87
CA LEU A 273 7.63 -10.45 -7.45
C LEU A 273 7.07 -9.61 -8.60
N LEU A 274 7.92 -8.85 -9.32
CA LEU A 274 7.48 -8.01 -10.45
C LEU A 274 6.87 -8.83 -11.60
N ALA A 275 7.37 -10.04 -11.85
CA ALA A 275 6.82 -10.91 -12.89
C ALA A 275 5.48 -11.57 -12.49
N THR A 276 5.12 -11.57 -11.20
CA THR A 276 3.97 -12.32 -10.67
C THR A 276 2.92 -11.44 -9.97
N LEU A 277 3.27 -10.21 -9.61
CA LEU A 277 2.36 -9.24 -8.99
C LEU A 277 1.53 -8.52 -10.05
N GLY A 278 0.21 -8.56 -9.88
CA GLY A 278 -0.69 -7.78 -10.71
C GLY A 278 -0.48 -6.27 -10.59
N TYR A 279 -0.69 -5.59 -11.71
CA TYR A 279 -0.69 -4.14 -11.74
C TYR A 279 -1.92 -3.56 -11.04
N SER A 280 -1.84 -2.28 -10.67
CA SER A 280 -3.00 -1.58 -10.14
C SER A 280 -4.10 -1.44 -11.20
N ARG A 281 -5.35 -1.27 -10.76
CA ARG A 281 -6.48 -1.06 -11.68
C ARG A 281 -6.29 0.14 -12.60
N ASP A 282 -5.66 1.20 -12.11
CA ASP A 282 -5.37 2.38 -12.93
C ASP A 282 -4.31 2.09 -13.98
N ALA A 283 -3.28 1.30 -13.65
CA ALA A 283 -2.27 0.88 -14.62
C ALA A 283 -2.87 -0.01 -15.72
N GLU A 284 -3.81 -0.91 -15.37
CA GLU A 284 -4.55 -1.71 -16.35
C GLU A 284 -5.40 -0.82 -17.28
N ARG A 285 -6.13 0.16 -16.73
CA ARG A 285 -6.91 1.11 -17.54
C ARG A 285 -6.02 1.93 -18.48
N GLU A 286 -4.90 2.44 -17.98
CA GLU A 286 -3.94 3.19 -18.79
C GLU A 286 -3.35 2.34 -19.94
N ALA A 287 -3.09 1.06 -19.69
CA ALA A 287 -2.60 0.11 -20.69
C ALA A 287 -3.68 -0.31 -21.70
N ASP A 288 -4.92 -0.56 -21.25
CA ASP A 288 -6.05 -0.87 -22.12
C ASP A 288 -6.35 0.30 -23.09
N VAL A 289 -6.29 1.55 -22.59
CA VAL A 289 -6.44 2.76 -23.41
C VAL A 289 -5.35 2.85 -24.49
N GLU A 290 -4.11 2.52 -24.14
CA GLU A 290 -3.02 2.48 -25.12
C GLU A 290 -3.22 1.38 -26.16
N SER A 291 -3.63 0.18 -25.73
CA SER A 291 -3.95 -0.93 -26.63
C SER A 291 -5.02 -0.53 -27.64
N VAL A 292 -6.12 0.10 -27.19
CA VAL A 292 -7.19 0.59 -28.07
C VAL A 292 -6.67 1.64 -29.06
N ARG A 293 -5.83 2.57 -28.60
CA ARG A 293 -5.22 3.59 -29.47
C ARG A 293 -4.38 2.94 -30.57
N LEU A 294 -3.55 1.97 -30.21
CA LEU A 294 -2.69 1.25 -31.14
C LEU A 294 -3.51 0.43 -32.15
N MET A 295 -4.48 -0.36 -31.67
CA MET A 295 -5.36 -1.16 -32.52
C MET A 295 -6.11 -0.29 -33.52
N ARG A 296 -6.70 0.82 -33.08
CA ARG A 296 -7.40 1.77 -33.97
C ARG A 296 -6.48 2.38 -35.02
N ALA A 297 -5.25 2.73 -34.66
CA ALA A 297 -4.26 3.25 -35.61
C ALA A 297 -3.87 2.20 -36.68
N ALA A 298 -3.94 0.91 -36.35
CA ALA A 298 -3.71 -0.20 -37.27
C ALA A 298 -4.98 -0.70 -37.99
N GLY A 299 -6.15 -0.08 -37.76
CA GLY A 299 -7.43 -0.54 -38.32
C GLY A 299 -7.96 -1.85 -37.70
N ILE A 300 -7.42 -2.26 -36.55
CA ILE A 300 -7.84 -3.45 -35.81
C ILE A 300 -9.00 -3.08 -34.88
N SER A 301 -10.08 -3.86 -34.89
CA SER A 301 -11.21 -3.64 -34.00
C SER A 301 -10.83 -4.00 -32.55
N PRO A 302 -11.07 -3.13 -31.55
CA PRO A 302 -10.86 -3.46 -30.14
C PRO A 302 -11.64 -4.68 -29.63
N ARG A 303 -12.64 -5.15 -30.39
CA ARG A 303 -13.43 -6.35 -30.08
C ARG A 303 -12.57 -7.61 -29.94
N VAL A 304 -11.43 -7.69 -30.62
CA VAL A 304 -10.52 -8.84 -30.55
C VAL A 304 -10.06 -9.14 -29.12
N MET A 305 -9.94 -8.11 -28.27
CA MET A 305 -9.59 -8.27 -26.85
C MET A 305 -10.68 -8.96 -26.02
N ILE A 306 -11.95 -8.82 -26.41
CA ILE A 306 -13.05 -9.56 -25.78
C ILE A 306 -12.91 -11.05 -26.09
N GLY A 307 -12.63 -11.39 -27.35
CA GLY A 307 -12.38 -12.77 -27.78
C GLY A 307 -11.17 -13.39 -27.07
N PHE A 308 -10.12 -12.59 -26.86
CA PHE A 308 -8.97 -12.99 -26.06
C PHE A 308 -9.35 -13.33 -24.61
N PHE A 309 -10.07 -12.45 -23.89
CA PHE A 309 -10.49 -12.73 -22.52
C PHE A 309 -11.36 -14.00 -22.42
N GLU A 310 -12.26 -14.21 -23.39
CA GLU A 310 -13.05 -15.44 -23.45
C GLU A 310 -12.17 -16.69 -23.71
N ALA A 311 -11.13 -16.57 -24.53
CA ALA A 311 -10.18 -17.66 -24.78
C ALA A 311 -9.39 -18.01 -23.50
N VAL A 312 -8.95 -17.00 -22.75
CA VAL A 312 -8.30 -17.19 -21.43
C VAL A 312 -9.21 -17.92 -20.46
N GLU A 313 -10.48 -17.51 -20.35
CA GLU A 313 -11.44 -18.17 -19.46
C GLU A 313 -11.73 -19.62 -19.87
N ARG A 314 -11.84 -19.90 -21.19
CA ARG A 314 -11.96 -21.27 -21.70
C ARG A 314 -10.74 -22.11 -21.37
N TRP A 315 -9.54 -21.56 -21.54
CA TRP A 315 -8.29 -22.23 -21.20
C TRP A 315 -8.22 -22.55 -19.70
N ARG A 316 -8.52 -21.59 -18.83
CA ARG A 316 -8.57 -21.77 -17.37
C ARG A 316 -9.55 -22.87 -16.96
N ALA A 317 -10.77 -22.85 -17.52
CA ALA A 317 -11.76 -23.89 -17.26
C ALA A 317 -11.29 -25.28 -17.73
N GLY A 318 -10.57 -25.34 -18.86
CA GLY A 318 -9.93 -26.57 -19.36
C GLY A 318 -8.88 -27.12 -18.39
N GLN A 319 -8.01 -26.26 -17.87
CA GLN A 319 -6.98 -26.67 -16.90
C GLN A 319 -7.58 -27.17 -15.58
N LYS A 320 -8.63 -26.51 -15.09
CA LYS A 320 -9.35 -26.93 -13.88
C LYS A 320 -9.98 -28.32 -14.05
N ARG A 321 -10.56 -28.60 -15.23
CA ARG A 321 -11.11 -29.93 -15.56
C ARG A 321 -10.03 -31.00 -15.67
N ALA A 322 -8.80 -30.63 -16.05
CA ALA A 322 -7.66 -31.53 -16.13
C ALA A 322 -7.02 -31.83 -14.76
N GLY A 323 -7.59 -31.33 -13.66
CA GLY A 323 -7.11 -31.61 -12.30
C GLY A 323 -5.86 -30.82 -11.91
N LEU A 324 -5.57 -29.70 -12.58
CA LEU A 324 -4.50 -28.79 -12.17
C LEU A 324 -4.99 -27.89 -11.02
N ASP A 325 -4.15 -27.73 -10.00
CA ASP A 325 -4.46 -26.92 -8.82
C ASP A 325 -4.70 -25.44 -9.17
N ASP A 326 -5.56 -24.75 -8.41
CA ASP A 326 -5.88 -23.34 -8.63
C ASP A 326 -4.61 -22.44 -8.56
N ASP A 327 -3.59 -22.82 -7.79
CA ASP A 327 -2.28 -22.14 -7.72
C ASP A 327 -1.50 -22.22 -9.04
N VAL A 328 -1.63 -23.34 -9.77
CA VAL A 328 -0.99 -23.58 -11.07
C VAL A 328 -1.70 -22.79 -12.17
N ILE A 329 -3.01 -22.62 -12.05
CA ILE A 329 -3.85 -21.85 -12.98
C ILE A 329 -3.68 -20.33 -12.75
N GLY A 330 -3.40 -19.93 -11.50
CA GLY A 330 -3.29 -18.55 -11.08
C GLY A 330 -2.19 -17.77 -11.80
N LEU A 331 -0.98 -18.31 -11.92
CA LEU A 331 0.18 -17.61 -12.51
C LEU A 331 -0.03 -17.17 -13.97
N ALA A 332 -0.83 -17.91 -14.74
CA ALA A 332 -1.22 -17.51 -16.09
C ALA A 332 -2.29 -16.41 -16.01
N PHE A 333 -1.89 -15.19 -16.38
CA PHE A 333 -2.74 -13.99 -16.37
C PHE A 333 -3.23 -13.54 -14.97
N SER A 334 -2.58 -13.95 -13.87
CA SER A 334 -2.79 -13.30 -12.56
C SER A 334 -2.35 -11.85 -12.56
N SER A 335 -1.35 -11.51 -13.38
CA SER A 335 -0.81 -10.16 -13.48
C SER A 335 -1.82 -9.17 -14.11
N HIS A 336 -2.69 -9.67 -14.99
CA HIS A 336 -3.65 -8.88 -15.76
C HIS A 336 -5.05 -9.53 -15.79
N PRO A 337 -5.78 -9.58 -14.66
CA PRO A 337 -7.08 -10.23 -14.61
C PRO A 337 -8.10 -9.57 -15.54
N ALA A 338 -8.89 -10.39 -16.23
CA ALA A 338 -10.03 -9.95 -17.04
C ALA A 338 -11.17 -9.53 -16.11
N THR A 339 -11.32 -8.24 -15.85
CA THR A 339 -12.41 -7.72 -15.02
C THR A 339 -13.62 -7.35 -15.88
N VAL A 340 -14.81 -7.34 -15.27
CA VAL A 340 -16.06 -6.90 -15.91
C VAL A 340 -15.89 -5.48 -16.48
N GLU A 341 -15.16 -4.63 -15.77
CA GLU A 341 -14.86 -3.26 -16.18
C GLU A 341 -14.03 -3.21 -17.48
N ARG A 342 -12.97 -4.00 -17.58
CA ARG A 342 -12.12 -4.06 -18.79
C ARG A 342 -12.88 -4.57 -20.00
N ILE A 343 -13.67 -5.64 -19.82
CA ILE A 343 -14.52 -6.18 -20.89
C ILE A 343 -15.53 -5.12 -21.37
N ALA A 344 -16.14 -4.36 -20.45
CA ALA A 344 -17.04 -3.27 -20.79
C ALA A 344 -16.32 -2.17 -21.57
N PHE A 345 -15.11 -1.79 -21.15
CA PHE A 345 -14.27 -0.81 -21.85
C PHE A 345 -13.97 -1.21 -23.30
N PHE A 346 -13.50 -2.44 -23.55
CA PHE A 346 -13.24 -2.89 -24.93
C PHE A 346 -14.52 -3.01 -25.77
N ARG A 347 -15.65 -3.35 -25.15
CA ARG A 347 -16.95 -3.40 -25.84
C ARG A 347 -17.40 -2.01 -26.29
N GLU A 348 -17.26 -1.00 -25.43
CA GLU A 348 -17.56 0.39 -25.76
C GLU A 348 -16.59 0.92 -26.82
N ALA A 349 -15.29 0.65 -26.68
CA ALA A 349 -14.27 1.03 -27.66
C ALA A 349 -14.48 0.39 -29.04
N ALA A 350 -15.08 -0.80 -29.10
CA ALA A 350 -15.40 -1.47 -30.35
C ALA A 350 -16.68 -0.95 -31.04
N ALA A 351 -17.53 -0.21 -30.32
CA ALA A 351 -18.77 0.36 -30.86
C ALA A 351 -18.57 1.76 -31.48
N ASN A 352 -17.47 2.43 -31.13
CA ASN A 352 -17.09 3.77 -31.53
C ASN A 352 -15.95 3.77 -32.55
#